data_AF-A0A2V9BWZ9-F1
#
_entry.id   AF-A0A2V9BWZ9-F1
#
_cell.length_a   1.000
_cell.length_b   1.000
_cell.length_c   1.000
_cell.angle_alpha   90.00
_cell.angle_beta   90.00
_cell.angle_gamma   90.00
#
_symmetry.space_group_name_H-M   'P 1'
#
loop_
_entity.id
_entity.type
_entity.pdbx_description
1 polymer ?
#
loop_
_entity_poly.entity_id
_entity_poly.type
_entity_poly.pdbx_seq_one_letter_code
_entity_poly.pdbx_strand_id
1 'polypeptide(L)'
;MSTRAQPEAPARGYSLGELMVAAAAREIRDAEVVFVGMRLPLLAFLVAKRTHAPAAIGLYENGVIRETPAPELLYTMADPPNL
;
A
#
# COMPACT_ATOMS: atom_id res chain seq x y z
N MET A 1 21.08 9.25 -24.12
CA MET A 1 19.84 9.95 -23.73
C MET A 1 18.64 9.17 -24.26
N SER A 2 17.92 8.46 -23.40
CA SER A 2 16.60 7.93 -23.75
C SER A 2 15.65 8.36 -22.63
N THR A 3 14.95 9.46 -22.87
CA THR A 3 13.84 9.87 -22.02
C THR A 3 12.73 8.84 -22.25
N ARG A 4 12.54 7.94 -21.28
CA ARG A 4 11.33 7.10 -21.28
C ARG A 4 10.16 8.06 -21.13
N ALA A 5 9.38 8.23 -22.18
CA ALA A 5 8.11 8.91 -22.11
C ALA A 5 7.30 8.24 -20.99
N GLN A 6 7.06 8.97 -19.90
CA GLN A 6 6.08 8.57 -18.91
C GLN A 6 4.73 8.53 -19.63
N PRO A 7 3.96 7.44 -19.54
CA PRO A 7 2.66 7.37 -20.20
C PRO A 7 1.80 8.52 -19.67
N GLU A 8 1.20 9.30 -20.58
CA GLU A 8 0.33 10.43 -20.25
C GLU A 8 -0.70 10.01 -19.20
N ALA A 9 -0.78 10.78 -18.12
CA ALA A 9 -1.73 10.54 -17.04
C ALA A 9 -3.17 10.57 -17.59
N PRO A 10 -4.05 9.62 -17.20
CA PRO A 10 -5.45 9.68 -17.60
C PRO A 10 -6.08 10.98 -17.08
N ALA A 11 -7.08 11.48 -17.81
CA ALA A 11 -7.72 12.81 -17.71
C ALA A 11 -8.38 13.20 -16.35
N ARG A 12 -7.95 12.65 -15.22
CA ARG A 12 -8.54 12.82 -13.88
C ARG A 12 -7.55 13.18 -12.76
N GLY A 13 -6.34 13.66 -13.10
CA GLY A 13 -5.41 14.23 -12.11
C GLY A 13 -4.75 13.22 -11.17
N TYR A 14 -4.66 11.96 -11.56
CA TYR A 14 -3.91 10.92 -10.84
C TYR A 14 -3.04 10.11 -11.82
N SER A 15 -1.96 9.55 -11.30
CA SER A 15 -1.07 8.64 -12.01
C SER A 15 -1.67 7.23 -12.09
N LEU A 16 -1.16 6.42 -13.04
CA LEU A 16 -1.54 5.02 -13.14
C LEU A 16 -1.15 4.21 -11.88
N GLY A 17 -0.08 4.61 -11.19
CA GLY A 17 0.35 3.98 -9.94
C GLY A 17 -0.66 4.19 -8.82
N GLU A 18 -1.18 5.41 -8.67
CA GLU A 18 -2.22 5.73 -7.68
C GLU A 18 -3.53 5.00 -8.00
N LEU A 19 -3.91 4.90 -9.28
CA LEU A 19 -5.07 4.12 -9.69
C LEU A 19 -4.91 2.65 -9.29
N MET A 20 -3.75 2.05 -9.51
CA MET A 20 -3.47 0.66 -9.15
C MET A 20 -3.49 0.45 -7.63
N VAL A 21 -2.89 1.36 -6.86
CA VAL A 21 -2.93 1.33 -5.40
C VAL A 21 -4.38 1.41 -4.89
N ALA A 22 -5.17 2.35 -5.42
CA ALA A 22 -6.56 2.50 -5.04
C ALA A 22 -7.41 1.28 -5.42
N ALA A 23 -7.13 0.66 -6.58
CA ALA A 23 -7.78 -0.58 -7.00
C ALA A 23 -7.45 -1.74 -6.07
N ALA A 24 -6.16 -1.98 -5.81
CA ALA A 24 -5.72 -3.06 -4.92
C ALA A 24 -6.22 -2.86 -3.47
N ALA A 25 -6.27 -1.62 -2.98
CA ALA A 25 -6.77 -1.33 -1.65
C ALA A 25 -8.25 -1.75 -1.47
N ARG A 26 -9.08 -1.61 -2.52
CA ARG A 26 -10.50 -1.99 -2.48
C ARG A 26 -10.75 -3.50 -2.38
N GLU A 27 -9.75 -4.32 -2.68
CA GLU A 27 -9.86 -5.78 -2.56
C GLU A 27 -9.72 -6.26 -1.11
N ILE A 28 -9.22 -5.41 -0.21
CA ILE A 28 -8.99 -5.73 1.20
C ILE A 28 -10.26 -5.43 1.99
N ARG A 29 -10.82 -6.45 2.64
CA ARG A 29 -12.00 -6.28 3.50
C ARG A 29 -11.59 -5.90 4.92
N ASP A 30 -12.51 -5.26 5.64
CA ASP A 30 -12.31 -5.01 7.06
C ASP A 30 -12.17 -6.33 7.83
N ALA A 31 -11.31 -6.34 8.85
CA ALA A 31 -10.92 -7.52 9.64
C ALA A 31 -10.26 -8.68 8.84
N GLU A 32 -9.87 -8.47 7.58
CA GLU A 32 -9.13 -9.48 6.80
C GLU A 32 -7.66 -9.56 7.21
N VAL A 33 -7.08 -10.77 7.18
CA VAL A 33 -5.63 -10.97 7.34
C VAL A 33 -4.98 -10.97 5.97
N VAL A 34 -4.15 -9.97 5.71
CA VAL A 34 -3.56 -9.70 4.40
C VAL A 34 -2.06 -10.00 4.44
N PHE A 35 -1.57 -10.81 3.51
CA PHE A 35 -0.13 -10.95 3.27
C PHE A 35 0.37 -9.73 2.48
N VAL A 36 1.23 -8.91 3.09
CA VAL A 36 1.62 -7.60 2.57
C VAL A 36 3.03 -7.67 1.97
N GLY A 37 3.12 -7.47 0.65
CA GLY A 37 4.36 -7.33 -0.11
C GLY A 37 4.94 -5.90 -0.09
N MET A 38 6.08 -5.68 -0.75
CA MET A 38 6.75 -4.37 -0.76
C MET A 38 6.16 -3.37 -1.78
N ARG A 39 6.48 -2.08 -1.63
CA ARG A 39 6.16 -0.99 -2.58
C ARG A 39 4.64 -0.73 -2.74
N LEU A 40 4.09 -0.99 -3.92
CA LEU A 40 2.70 -0.64 -4.24
C LEU A 40 1.68 -1.49 -3.45
N PRO A 41 1.89 -2.81 -3.27
CA PRO A 41 1.16 -3.61 -2.28
C PRO A 41 1.14 -3.03 -0.87
N LEU A 42 2.29 -2.55 -0.38
CA LEU A 42 2.40 -1.91 0.94
C LEU A 42 1.52 -0.65 1.04
N LEU A 43 1.59 0.21 0.03
CA LEU A 43 0.74 1.40 -0.04
C LEU A 43 -0.75 1.03 -0.12
N ALA A 44 -1.12 -0.01 -0.87
CA ALA A 44 -2.50 -0.46 -0.97
C ALA A 44 -3.05 -0.92 0.39
N PHE A 45 -2.27 -1.70 1.14
CA PHE A 45 -2.63 -2.12 2.50
C PHE A 45 -2.79 -0.91 3.45
N LEU A 46 -1.84 0.02 3.45
CA LEU A 46 -1.90 1.21 4.29
C LEU A 46 -3.10 2.11 3.94
N VAL A 47 -3.44 2.25 2.66
CA VAL A 47 -4.63 2.98 2.22
C VAL A 47 -5.90 2.28 2.70
N ALA A 48 -6.02 0.97 2.54
CA ALA A 48 -7.18 0.22 3.03
C ALA A 48 -7.35 0.37 4.55
N LYS A 49 -6.26 0.15 5.29
CA LYS A 49 -6.20 0.25 6.77
C LYS A 49 -6.57 1.64 7.29
N ARG A 50 -6.19 2.71 6.58
CA ARG A 50 -6.50 4.10 6.96
C ARG A 50 -7.87 4.59 6.49
N THR A 51 -8.57 3.85 5.63
CA THR A 51 -9.82 4.33 5.01
C THR A 51 -11.04 3.47 5.37
N HIS A 52 -11.11 2.23 4.89
CA HIS A 52 -12.33 1.41 4.94
C HIS A 52 -12.15 0.06 5.62
N ALA A 53 -10.90 -0.35 5.90
CA ALA A 53 -10.57 -1.63 6.53
C ALA A 53 -9.72 -1.43 7.82
N PRO A 54 -10.15 -0.61 8.79
CA PRO A 54 -9.37 -0.29 9.99
C PRO A 54 -9.04 -1.48 10.88
N ALA A 55 -9.77 -2.60 10.79
CA ALA A 55 -9.50 -3.83 11.52
C ALA A 55 -8.65 -4.86 10.75
N ALA A 56 -8.29 -4.60 9.48
CA ALA A 56 -7.46 -5.53 8.69
C ALA A 56 -6.06 -5.74 9.30
N ILE A 57 -5.54 -6.95 9.31
CA ILE A 57 -4.24 -7.29 9.92
C ILE A 57 -3.22 -7.55 8.81
N GLY A 58 -2.07 -6.89 8.88
CA GLY A 58 -0.99 -7.06 7.90
C GLY A 58 0.05 -8.06 8.39
N LEU A 59 0.27 -9.13 7.63
CA LEU A 59 1.41 -10.05 7.77
C LEU A 59 2.44 -9.74 6.68
N TYR A 60 3.60 -9.24 7.07
CA TYR A 60 4.63 -8.77 6.16
C TYR A 60 5.60 -9.90 5.78
N GLU A 61 6.24 -9.82 4.62
CA GLU A 61 7.18 -10.83 4.13
C GLU A 61 8.36 -11.09 5.08
N ASN A 62 8.69 -10.11 5.94
CA ASN A 62 9.73 -10.25 6.97
C ASN A 62 9.24 -10.86 8.29
N GLY A 63 7.97 -11.30 8.37
CA GLY A 63 7.38 -11.94 9.54
C GLY A 63 6.78 -10.97 10.56
N VAL A 64 6.79 -9.66 10.30
CA VAL A 64 6.15 -8.66 11.16
C VAL A 64 4.62 -8.76 11.01
N ILE A 65 3.90 -8.73 12.12
CA ILE A 65 2.43 -8.69 12.17
C ILE A 65 2.01 -7.32 12.71
N ARG A 66 1.10 -6.64 12.00
CA ARG A 66 0.62 -5.31 12.36
C ARG A 66 -0.88 -5.20 12.37
N GLU A 67 -1.38 -4.69 13.48
CA GLU A 67 -2.79 -4.33 13.68
C GLU A 67 -3.02 -2.82 13.56
N THR A 68 -1.95 -2.01 13.47
CA THR A 68 -2.00 -0.55 13.39
C THR A 68 -1.29 -0.05 12.14
N PRO A 69 -1.73 1.05 11.51
CA PRO A 69 -0.99 1.70 10.43
C PRO A 69 0.40 2.14 10.89
N ALA A 70 1.39 2.13 9.99
CA ALA A 70 2.68 2.77 10.25
C ALA A 70 2.48 4.28 10.50
N PRO A 71 3.16 4.87 11.49
CA PRO A 71 3.06 6.30 11.78
C PRO A 71 3.73 7.14 10.68
N GLU A 72 4.74 6.60 10.02
CA GLU A 72 5.54 7.25 8.98
C GLU A 72 5.55 6.41 7.69
N LEU A 73 6.09 7.00 6.62
CA LEU A 73 6.26 6.32 5.35
C LEU A 73 7.30 5.20 5.49
N LEU A 74 6.96 4.03 4.95
CA LEU A 74 7.84 2.88 4.86
C LEU A 74 8.48 2.83 3.47
N TYR A 75 9.81 2.93 3.41
CA TYR A 75 10.62 2.64 2.24
C TYR A 75 10.87 1.14 2.08
N THR A 76 11.04 0.42 3.18
CA THR A 76 11.11 -1.04 3.26
C THR A 76 10.32 -1.57 4.46
N MET A 77 10.04 -2.87 4.48
CA MET A 77 9.29 -3.53 5.55
C MET A 77 10.05 -3.57 6.89
N ALA A 78 11.37 -3.38 6.86
CA ALA A 78 12.22 -3.40 8.05
C ALA A 78 12.49 -2.00 8.61
N ASP A 79 11.86 -0.95 8.06
CA ASP A 79 12.05 0.39 8.60
C ASP A 79 11.54 0.47 10.04
N PRO A 80 12.19 1.25 10.92
CA PRO A 80 11.80 1.37 12.32
C PRO A 80 10.31 1.68 12.57
N PRO A 81 9.62 2.53 11.76
CA PRO A 81 8.18 2.77 11.93
C PRO A 81 7.30 1.54 11.65
N ASN A 82 7.84 0.47 11.06
CA ASN A 82 7.13 -0.78 10.85
C ASN A 82 7.20 -1.73 12.06
N LEU A 83 8.10 -1.50 13.01
CA LEU A 83 8.20 -2.23 14.28
C LEU A 83 7.37 -1.55 15.38
#